data_AF-A0A3C0GLF0-F1
#
_entry.id   AF-A0A3C0GLF0-F1
#
_cell.length_a   1.000
_cell.length_b   1.000
_cell.length_c   1.000
_cell.angle_alpha   90.00
_cell.angle_beta   90.00
_cell.angle_gamma   90.00
#
_symmetry.space_group_name_H-M   'P 1'
#
loop_
_entity.id
_entity.type
_entity.pdbx_description
1 polymer ?
#
loop_
_entity_poly.entity_id
_entity_poly.type
_entity_poly.pdbx_seq_one_letter_code
_entity_poly.pdbx_strand_id
1 'polypeptide(L)'
;MGTVTTSNYVFDFDVGDKITGSYPMTASISIDRLGTKAMWSTLTESADGKKQYYIPALKNHLNYYTKLSPHYEYSSSQHGDLNDKYVNLISIPSIFYGSEIKKGTVTLKYFVSGTLVGEASDINKNGELIHTTGSEGAVTTGSVVGVVLYNEGFILLKSNDSIASHTERYDGPTDGVEPAVANASWFNFGATGSTAGAPSSSFSIHLSGTSHIDTMTMFAHASENKLNFSNNPTYLTSAVKQVVTGSDHYVESAGTEIKNIVSSSYAAHSATFEPTTYISKIGIYDQNKNLIAIASLAKPMRKREKDSYTFKLKLDI
;
A
#
# COMPACT_ATOMS: atom_id res chain seq x y z
N MET A 1 9.30 9.70 21.24
CA MET A 1 8.00 9.33 21.82
C MET A 1 8.22 9.07 23.31
N GLY A 2 7.51 9.78 24.18
CA GLY A 2 7.49 9.49 25.61
C GLY A 2 6.17 8.79 25.94
N THR A 3 6.24 7.64 26.60
CA THR A 3 5.06 6.95 27.14
C THR A 3 4.68 7.65 28.45
N VAL A 4 3.46 8.19 28.54
CA VAL A 4 2.91 8.74 29.78
C VAL A 4 2.04 7.69 30.44
N THR A 5 2.39 7.31 31.66
CA THR A 5 1.58 6.42 32.51
C THR A 5 0.29 7.09 32.95
N THR A 6 -0.77 6.30 33.12
CA THR A 6 -2.18 6.70 33.34
C THR A 6 -2.50 7.45 34.64
N SER A 7 -1.50 7.90 35.40
CA SER A 7 -1.69 8.46 36.75
C SER A 7 -1.57 9.98 36.85
N ASN A 8 -1.03 10.69 35.85
CA ASN A 8 -0.88 12.15 35.91
C ASN A 8 -1.22 12.78 34.54
N TYR A 9 -2.36 13.47 34.45
CA TYR A 9 -2.64 14.37 33.33
C TYR A 9 -1.92 15.70 33.58
N VAL A 10 -0.71 15.84 33.03
CA VAL A 10 -0.06 17.16 32.92
C VAL A 10 -0.65 17.82 31.68
N PHE A 11 -1.44 18.89 31.89
CA PHE A 11 -1.85 19.79 30.81
C PHE A 11 -0.63 20.61 30.38
N ASP A 12 0.18 20.05 29.49
CA ASP A 12 1.38 20.71 28.95
C ASP A 12 1.04 21.61 27.73
N PHE A 13 -0.23 21.97 27.54
CA PHE A 13 -0.71 22.80 26.43
C PHE A 13 -1.85 23.73 26.90
N ASP A 14 -1.72 25.03 26.62
CA ASP A 14 -2.76 26.02 26.89
C ASP A 14 -3.81 26.05 25.76
N VAL A 15 -5.02 26.54 26.08
CA VAL A 15 -6.11 26.68 25.09
C VAL A 15 -5.72 27.72 24.05
N GLY A 16 -5.39 27.25 22.85
CA GLY A 16 -4.93 28.09 21.73
C GLY A 16 -3.54 27.74 21.22
N ASP A 17 -2.82 26.84 21.91
CA ASP A 17 -1.53 26.36 21.44
C ASP A 17 -1.66 25.52 20.17
N LYS A 18 -0.90 25.92 19.16
CA LYS A 18 -0.79 25.19 17.91
C LYS A 18 0.19 24.05 18.12
N ILE A 19 -0.33 22.83 18.29
CA ILE A 19 0.51 21.62 18.35
C ILE A 19 1.23 21.48 17.00
N THR A 20 2.48 21.92 16.94
CA THR A 20 3.36 21.70 15.78
C THR A 20 4.18 20.44 16.03
N GLY A 21 3.71 19.30 15.51
CA GLY A 21 4.54 18.11 15.36
C GLY A 21 5.32 18.21 14.05
N SER A 22 6.65 18.15 14.12
CA SER A 22 7.42 17.79 12.92
C SER A 22 7.11 16.34 12.60
N TYR A 23 6.67 16.04 11.37
CA TYR A 23 6.45 14.66 10.93
C TYR A 23 7.81 13.93 10.99
N PRO A 24 8.03 13.00 11.94
CA PRO A 24 9.35 12.39 12.12
C PRO A 24 9.60 11.24 11.14
N MET A 25 8.64 10.95 10.26
CA MET A 25 8.73 9.84 9.32
C MET A 25 9.17 10.35 7.96
N THR A 26 10.48 10.25 7.72
CA THR A 26 11.04 10.32 6.37
C THR A 26 11.26 8.90 5.87
N ALA A 27 10.88 8.64 4.63
CA ALA A 27 11.28 7.44 3.93
C ALA A 27 12.28 7.86 2.86
N SER A 28 13.41 7.16 2.81
CA SER A 28 14.43 7.38 1.79
C SER A 28 14.81 6.05 1.16
N ILE A 29 15.17 6.11 -0.11
CA ILE A 29 15.76 4.97 -0.81
C ILE A 29 17.21 4.86 -0.32
N SER A 30 17.59 3.70 0.22
CA SER A 30 18.98 3.44 0.60
C SER A 30 19.69 2.63 -0.48
N ILE A 31 20.97 2.89 -0.65
CA ILE A 31 21.82 2.22 -1.65
C ILE A 31 23.05 1.70 -0.92
N ASP A 32 23.14 0.38 -0.83
CA ASP A 32 24.21 -0.32 -0.15
C ASP A 32 25.06 -1.07 -1.17
N ARG A 33 26.26 -0.56 -1.44
CA ARG A 33 27.21 -1.16 -2.39
C ARG A 33 28.11 -2.13 -1.66
N LEU A 34 27.98 -3.41 -1.97
CA LEU A 34 28.59 -4.50 -1.23
C LEU A 34 29.70 -5.16 -2.08
N GLY A 35 30.96 -5.10 -1.62
CA GLY A 35 32.16 -5.65 -2.31
C GLY A 35 32.43 -7.13 -2.05
N THR A 36 33.40 -7.76 -2.72
CA THR A 36 33.64 -9.23 -2.67
C THR A 36 34.01 -9.77 -1.28
N LYS A 37 34.06 -11.11 -1.11
CA LYS A 37 34.35 -11.75 0.17
C LYS A 37 35.72 -11.39 0.71
N ALA A 38 36.70 -11.31 -0.18
CA ALA A 38 38.08 -10.94 0.14
C ALA A 38 38.22 -9.51 0.70
N MET A 39 37.29 -8.60 0.37
CA MET A 39 37.35 -7.20 0.81
C MET A 39 36.92 -7.01 2.27
N TRP A 40 36.09 -7.91 2.82
CA TRP A 40 35.60 -7.78 4.20
C TRP A 40 36.25 -8.75 5.19
N SER A 41 36.97 -9.78 4.73
CA SER A 41 37.75 -10.67 5.62
C SER A 41 38.93 -9.99 6.31
N THR A 42 39.33 -8.80 5.83
CA THR A 42 40.45 -8.01 6.38
C THR A 42 40.00 -6.93 7.35
N LEU A 43 38.68 -6.69 7.46
CA LEU A 43 38.11 -5.75 8.41
C LEU A 43 37.89 -6.51 9.72
N THR A 44 38.70 -6.17 10.73
CA THR A 44 38.54 -6.65 12.10
C THR A 44 37.11 -6.36 12.59
N GLU A 45 36.60 -7.25 13.45
CA GLU A 45 35.19 -7.43 13.88
C GLU A 45 34.46 -6.20 14.47
N SER A 46 34.99 -4.99 14.32
CA SER A 46 34.46 -3.75 14.87
C SER A 46 34.18 -2.64 13.85
N ALA A 47 34.27 -2.91 12.55
CA ALA A 47 33.83 -1.98 11.50
C ALA A 47 32.90 -2.68 10.50
N ASP A 48 31.60 -2.64 10.81
CA ASP A 48 30.54 -2.64 9.81
C ASP A 48 30.46 -3.83 8.83
N GLY A 49 30.23 -5.02 9.38
CA GLY A 49 29.92 -6.26 8.65
C GLY A 49 28.57 -6.25 7.90
N LYS A 50 28.16 -5.13 7.29
CA LYS A 50 26.88 -4.95 6.56
C LYS A 50 26.61 -6.10 5.58
N LYS A 51 27.65 -6.54 4.85
CA LYS A 51 27.53 -7.63 3.87
C LYS A 51 27.27 -9.01 4.48
N GLN A 52 27.71 -9.26 5.72
CA GLN A 52 27.53 -10.56 6.41
C GLN A 52 26.07 -10.85 6.76
N TYR A 53 25.22 -9.83 6.82
CA TYR A 53 23.83 -9.97 7.23
C TYR A 53 22.84 -9.75 6.08
N TYR A 54 23.03 -8.73 5.24
CA TYR A 54 22.02 -8.35 4.23
C TYR A 54 21.87 -9.37 3.09
N ILE A 55 22.98 -9.78 2.46
CA ILE A 55 22.91 -10.71 1.32
C ILE A 55 22.42 -12.10 1.78
N PRO A 56 22.97 -12.71 2.85
CA PRO A 56 22.46 -14.00 3.33
C PRO A 56 20.99 -13.97 3.77
N ALA A 57 20.50 -12.85 4.32
CA ALA A 57 19.08 -12.70 4.69
C ALA A 57 18.13 -12.82 3.49
N LEU A 58 18.58 -12.38 2.30
CA LEU A 58 17.79 -12.46 1.07
C LEU A 58 17.81 -13.85 0.42
N LYS A 59 18.62 -14.80 0.92
CA LYS A 59 18.79 -16.13 0.30
C LYS A 59 17.49 -16.86 0.04
N ASN A 60 16.58 -16.88 1.01
CA ASN A 60 15.30 -17.59 0.88
C ASN A 60 14.39 -16.91 -0.15
N HIS A 61 14.33 -15.57 -0.13
CA HIS A 61 13.56 -14.80 -1.10
C HIS A 61 14.12 -15.00 -2.50
N LEU A 62 15.42 -14.77 -2.71
CA LEU A 62 16.08 -14.99 -4.00
C LEU A 62 15.83 -16.40 -4.56
N ASN A 63 16.02 -17.44 -3.74
CA ASN A 63 15.76 -18.81 -4.17
C ASN A 63 14.28 -19.08 -4.50
N TYR A 64 13.33 -18.40 -3.86
CA TYR A 64 11.90 -18.51 -4.19
C TYR A 64 11.56 -17.93 -5.57
N TYR A 65 12.27 -16.89 -6.00
CA TYR A 65 12.07 -16.24 -7.31
C TYR A 65 12.78 -16.95 -8.47
N THR A 66 13.58 -18.00 -8.21
CA THR A 66 14.24 -18.83 -9.25
C THR A 66 13.29 -19.41 -10.30
N LYS A 67 12.03 -19.61 -9.93
CA LYS A 67 10.95 -20.03 -10.85
C LYS A 67 10.65 -19.02 -11.96
N LEU A 68 10.98 -17.73 -11.76
CA LEU A 68 10.80 -16.69 -12.77
C LEU A 68 12.02 -16.58 -13.69
N SER A 69 13.21 -16.67 -13.10
CA SER A 69 14.48 -16.63 -13.83
C SER A 69 15.60 -17.32 -13.04
N PRO A 70 16.51 -18.06 -13.71
CA PRO A 70 17.75 -18.58 -13.11
C PRO A 70 18.66 -17.48 -12.53
N HIS A 71 18.52 -16.23 -12.97
CA HIS A 71 19.31 -15.11 -12.46
C HIS A 71 18.98 -14.76 -11.00
N TYR A 72 17.92 -15.29 -10.42
CA TYR A 72 17.63 -15.15 -8.98
C TYR A 72 18.37 -16.16 -8.09
N GLU A 73 19.04 -17.16 -8.66
CA GLU A 73 19.76 -18.15 -7.87
C GLU A 73 20.83 -17.47 -6.99
N TYR A 74 20.77 -17.75 -5.69
CA TYR A 74 21.70 -17.15 -4.73
C TYR A 74 23.16 -17.56 -4.98
N SER A 75 23.35 -18.81 -5.38
CA SER A 75 24.65 -19.38 -5.73
C SER A 75 24.46 -20.39 -6.83
N SER A 76 25.09 -20.15 -7.98
CA SER A 76 25.03 -21.08 -9.10
C SER A 76 26.34 -21.16 -9.87
N SER A 77 26.51 -22.24 -10.64
CA SER A 77 27.70 -22.41 -11.49
C SER A 77 27.75 -21.39 -12.64
N GLN A 78 26.60 -20.92 -13.11
CA GLN A 78 26.50 -20.00 -14.26
C GLN A 78 26.53 -18.53 -13.84
N HIS A 79 26.04 -18.21 -12.63
CA HIS A 79 25.89 -16.83 -12.16
C HIS A 79 26.67 -16.54 -10.88
N GLY A 80 27.45 -17.50 -10.38
CA GLY A 80 28.34 -17.38 -9.22
C GLY A 80 27.62 -17.30 -7.88
N ASP A 81 28.39 -17.18 -6.79
CA ASP A 81 27.88 -16.98 -5.42
C ASP A 81 27.79 -15.47 -5.11
N LEU A 82 26.60 -15.01 -4.70
CA LEU A 82 26.38 -13.61 -4.31
C LEU A 82 27.22 -13.18 -3.10
N ASN A 83 27.68 -14.13 -2.27
CA ASN A 83 28.61 -13.83 -1.17
C ASN A 83 29.97 -13.30 -1.67
N ASP A 84 30.37 -13.68 -2.88
CA ASP A 84 31.68 -13.37 -3.46
C ASP A 84 31.58 -12.58 -4.77
N LYS A 85 30.53 -11.76 -4.88
CA LYS A 85 30.33 -10.86 -6.02
C LYS A 85 30.09 -9.42 -5.56
N TYR A 86 30.40 -8.49 -6.45
CA TYR A 86 29.96 -7.10 -6.33
C TYR A 86 28.44 -7.05 -6.49
N VAL A 87 27.76 -6.56 -5.47
CA VAL A 87 26.31 -6.40 -5.46
C VAL A 87 25.97 -5.02 -4.95
N ASN A 88 25.20 -4.27 -5.72
CA ASN A 88 24.61 -3.02 -5.27
C ASN A 88 23.14 -3.28 -4.94
N LEU A 89 22.80 -3.12 -3.66
CA LEU A 89 21.46 -3.34 -3.12
C LEU A 89 20.76 -2.00 -2.96
N ILE A 90 19.69 -1.80 -3.71
CA ILE A 90 18.82 -0.63 -3.59
C ILE A 90 17.58 -1.05 -2.82
N SER A 91 17.36 -0.41 -1.67
CA SER A 91 16.19 -0.63 -0.81
C SER A 91 15.17 0.47 -1.03
N ILE A 92 13.99 0.10 -1.50
CA ILE A 92 12.89 1.01 -1.79
C ILE A 92 11.83 0.79 -0.71
N PRO A 93 11.55 1.79 0.14
CA PRO A 93 10.48 1.67 1.13
C PRO A 93 9.09 1.46 0.51
N SER A 94 8.23 0.69 1.18
CA SER A 94 6.88 0.36 0.71
C SER A 94 5.98 1.59 0.49
N ILE A 95 6.25 2.71 1.15
CA ILE A 95 5.51 3.97 0.90
C ILE A 95 5.62 4.45 -0.56
N PHE A 96 6.67 4.06 -1.29
CA PHE A 96 6.86 4.44 -2.70
C PHE A 96 6.07 3.55 -3.68
N TYR A 97 5.74 2.31 -3.30
CA TYR A 97 5.11 1.35 -4.22
C TYR A 97 3.80 0.74 -3.71
N GLY A 98 3.40 0.99 -2.46
CA GLY A 98 2.20 0.42 -1.86
C GLY A 98 2.38 -1.06 -1.50
N SER A 99 1.68 -1.94 -2.21
CA SER A 99 1.60 -3.38 -1.93
C SER A 99 2.67 -4.19 -2.66
N GLU A 100 2.88 -3.95 -3.95
CA GLU A 100 3.97 -4.56 -4.74
C GLU A 100 4.44 -3.57 -5.82
N ILE A 101 5.69 -3.70 -6.24
CA ILE A 101 6.17 -3.00 -7.44
C ILE A 101 5.54 -3.66 -8.67
N LYS A 102 4.92 -2.87 -9.53
CA LYS A 102 4.30 -3.35 -10.76
C LYS A 102 5.34 -3.94 -11.71
N LYS A 103 5.19 -5.22 -12.02
CA LYS A 103 6.06 -5.96 -12.96
C LYS A 103 6.10 -5.28 -14.32
N GLY A 104 7.29 -5.21 -14.91
CA GLY A 104 7.53 -4.58 -16.21
C GLY A 104 7.69 -3.06 -16.19
N THR A 105 7.67 -2.43 -15.01
CA THR A 105 7.71 -0.95 -14.91
C THR A 105 9.03 -0.41 -14.37
N VAL A 106 9.94 -1.29 -13.96
CA VAL A 106 11.22 -0.88 -13.39
C VAL A 106 12.20 -0.55 -14.52
N THR A 107 12.64 0.70 -14.54
CA THR A 107 13.66 1.20 -15.47
C THR A 107 14.67 2.05 -14.72
N LEU A 108 15.95 1.71 -14.88
CA LEU A 108 17.08 2.42 -14.33
C LEU A 108 17.82 3.14 -15.45
N LYS A 109 18.15 4.41 -15.25
CA LYS A 109 18.91 5.21 -16.21
C LYS A 109 20.15 5.80 -15.55
N TYR A 110 21.27 5.64 -16.22
CA TYR A 110 22.56 6.17 -15.83
C TYR A 110 22.97 7.23 -16.86
N PHE A 111 23.15 8.45 -16.38
CA PHE A 111 23.70 9.57 -17.14
C PHE A 111 25.12 9.92 -16.69
N VAL A 112 25.98 10.24 -17.64
CA VAL A 112 27.31 10.83 -17.40
C VAL A 112 27.37 12.16 -18.13
N SER A 113 27.65 13.24 -17.40
CA SER A 113 27.70 14.62 -17.92
C SER A 113 26.43 15.01 -18.70
N GLY A 114 25.27 14.50 -18.30
CA GLY A 114 23.98 14.73 -18.95
C GLY A 114 23.64 13.80 -20.13
N THR A 115 24.57 12.96 -20.57
CA THR A 115 24.33 11.97 -21.65
C THR A 115 23.92 10.63 -21.06
N LEU A 116 22.88 9.99 -21.60
CA LEU A 116 22.47 8.64 -21.20
C LEU A 116 23.54 7.63 -21.64
N VAL A 117 24.22 7.02 -20.67
CA VAL A 117 25.27 6.01 -20.92
C VAL A 117 24.78 4.59 -20.74
N GLY A 118 23.73 4.39 -19.95
CA GLY A 118 23.20 3.06 -19.64
C GLY A 118 21.74 3.10 -19.28
N GLU A 119 20.95 2.19 -19.84
CA GLU A 119 19.58 1.96 -19.41
C GLU A 119 19.38 0.47 -19.13
N ALA A 120 18.78 0.14 -17.99
CA ALA A 120 18.40 -1.22 -17.65
C ALA A 120 16.90 -1.27 -17.34
N SER A 121 16.18 -2.19 -17.99
CA SER A 121 14.74 -2.29 -17.86
C SER A 121 14.29 -3.73 -17.69
N ASP A 122 13.27 -3.93 -16.86
CA ASP A 122 12.56 -5.20 -16.76
C ASP A 122 11.55 -5.31 -17.91
N ILE A 123 12.02 -5.76 -19.08
CA ILE A 123 11.18 -5.90 -20.28
C ILE A 123 10.33 -7.18 -20.19
N ASN A 124 10.91 -8.24 -19.61
CA ASN A 124 10.34 -9.59 -19.61
C ASN A 124 9.29 -9.80 -18.50
N LYS A 125 9.11 -8.84 -17.58
CA LYS A 125 8.19 -8.93 -16.42
C LYS A 125 8.51 -10.10 -15.49
N ASN A 126 9.70 -10.66 -15.61
CA ASN A 126 10.23 -11.72 -14.76
C ASN A 126 11.18 -11.14 -13.69
N GLY A 127 11.44 -9.83 -13.73
CA GLY A 127 12.25 -9.08 -12.78
C GLY A 127 13.75 -9.13 -13.06
N GLU A 128 14.15 -9.65 -14.21
CA GLU A 128 15.48 -9.43 -14.76
C GLU A 128 15.61 -7.98 -15.25
N LEU A 129 16.63 -7.28 -14.78
CA LEU A 129 17.00 -5.99 -15.35
C LEU A 129 17.96 -6.22 -16.51
N ILE A 130 17.47 -5.96 -17.72
CA ILE A 130 18.21 -6.15 -18.97
C ILE A 130 18.76 -4.81 -19.39
N HIS A 131 20.05 -4.76 -19.70
CA HIS A 131 20.69 -3.59 -20.28
C HIS A 131 20.17 -3.35 -21.70
N THR A 132 19.45 -2.25 -21.92
CA THR A 132 18.75 -1.96 -23.18
C THR A 132 19.52 -0.97 -24.06
N THR A 133 20.25 -0.03 -23.45
CA THR A 133 20.91 1.08 -24.15
C THR A 133 22.29 1.34 -23.57
N GLY A 134 23.23 1.73 -24.44
CA GLY A 134 24.64 1.95 -24.09
C GLY A 134 25.51 0.79 -24.56
N SER A 135 26.54 1.08 -25.35
CA SER A 135 27.39 0.05 -25.98
C SER A 135 28.89 0.32 -25.83
N GLU A 136 29.25 1.35 -25.07
CA GLU A 136 30.63 1.82 -24.97
C GLU A 136 31.46 1.06 -23.92
N GLY A 137 30.81 0.21 -23.11
CA GLY A 137 31.42 -0.60 -22.06
C GLY A 137 31.46 -2.10 -22.38
N ALA A 138 31.89 -2.88 -21.40
CA ALA A 138 31.88 -4.35 -21.46
C ALA A 138 30.46 -4.94 -21.33
N VAL A 139 29.51 -4.20 -20.75
CA VAL A 139 28.10 -4.59 -20.71
C VAL A 139 27.47 -4.37 -22.09
N THR A 140 27.04 -5.45 -22.73
CA THR A 140 26.36 -5.39 -24.03
C THR A 140 24.84 -5.31 -23.87
N THR A 141 24.17 -4.70 -24.84
CA THR A 141 22.70 -4.72 -24.93
C THR A 141 22.18 -6.16 -24.92
N GLY A 142 21.18 -6.42 -24.08
CA GLY A 142 20.62 -7.76 -23.86
C GLY A 142 21.21 -8.50 -22.66
N SER A 143 22.30 -8.00 -22.07
CA SER A 143 22.87 -8.58 -20.85
C SER A 143 21.98 -8.32 -19.62
N VAL A 144 21.79 -9.33 -18.77
CA VAL A 144 21.08 -9.19 -17.49
C VAL A 144 22.04 -8.63 -16.44
N VAL A 145 21.78 -7.42 -15.97
CA VAL A 145 22.66 -6.68 -15.05
C VAL A 145 22.21 -6.75 -13.59
N GLY A 146 20.98 -7.15 -13.34
CA GLY A 146 20.41 -7.24 -12.01
C GLY A 146 19.07 -7.95 -11.95
N VAL A 147 18.51 -8.02 -10.75
CA VAL A 147 17.19 -8.59 -10.48
C VAL A 147 16.37 -7.72 -9.53
N VAL A 148 15.05 -7.77 -9.64
CA VAL A 148 14.10 -7.01 -8.80
C VAL A 148 13.27 -7.96 -7.94
N LEU A 149 13.16 -7.67 -6.65
CA LEU A 149 12.23 -8.34 -5.73
C LEU A 149 10.99 -7.44 -5.56
N TYR A 150 9.93 -7.73 -6.30
CA TYR A 150 8.77 -6.86 -6.44
C TYR A 150 8.00 -6.64 -5.13
N ASN A 151 7.87 -7.68 -4.31
CA ASN A 151 7.10 -7.62 -3.07
C ASN A 151 7.91 -6.96 -1.96
N GLU A 152 9.21 -7.27 -1.94
CA GLU A 152 10.14 -6.83 -0.90
C GLU A 152 10.67 -5.41 -1.13
N GLY A 153 10.58 -4.87 -2.35
CA GLY A 153 11.05 -3.53 -2.66
C GLY A 153 12.57 -3.43 -2.85
N PHE A 154 13.24 -4.53 -3.21
CA PHE A 154 14.68 -4.55 -3.42
C PHE A 154 15.06 -4.65 -4.88
N ILE A 155 16.11 -3.93 -5.27
CA ILE A 155 16.78 -4.11 -6.56
C ILE A 155 18.23 -4.52 -6.29
N LEU A 156 18.66 -5.61 -6.91
CA LEU A 156 20.03 -6.12 -6.80
C LEU A 156 20.73 -5.99 -8.14
N LEU A 157 21.70 -5.09 -8.23
CA LEU A 157 22.57 -4.95 -9.41
C LEU A 157 23.86 -5.74 -9.18
N LYS A 158 24.18 -6.64 -10.09
CA LYS A 158 25.21 -7.68 -9.92
C LYS A 158 26.40 -7.52 -10.87
N SER A 159 26.37 -6.54 -11.76
CA SER A 159 27.45 -6.28 -12.72
C SER A 159 28.33 -5.12 -12.23
N ASN A 160 29.64 -5.38 -12.15
CA ASN A 160 30.67 -4.36 -11.94
C ASN A 160 31.44 -4.03 -13.22
N ASP A 161 30.98 -4.55 -14.35
CA ASP A 161 31.60 -4.31 -15.65
C ASP A 161 31.34 -2.86 -16.08
N SER A 162 32.25 -2.30 -16.88
CA SER A 162 32.08 -0.93 -17.38
C SER A 162 30.86 -0.85 -18.31
N ILE A 163 30.08 0.21 -18.17
CA ILE A 163 28.94 0.53 -19.05
C ILE A 163 29.35 1.58 -20.10
N ALA A 164 30.30 2.46 -19.77
CA ALA A 164 30.83 3.46 -20.66
C ALA A 164 32.32 3.71 -20.40
N SER A 165 32.98 4.35 -21.37
CA SER A 165 34.36 4.83 -21.25
C SER A 165 34.43 6.12 -20.43
N HIS A 166 34.01 6.02 -19.16
CA HIS A 166 34.06 7.11 -18.18
C HIS A 166 34.57 6.57 -16.86
N THR A 167 35.55 7.24 -16.29
CA THR A 167 36.03 6.96 -14.94
C THR A 167 35.79 8.16 -14.06
N GLU A 168 35.40 7.89 -12.83
CA GLU A 168 35.19 8.90 -11.83
C GLU A 168 35.59 8.34 -10.48
N ARG A 169 35.77 9.23 -9.50
CA ARG A 169 35.95 8.78 -8.13
C ARG A 169 34.56 8.31 -7.66
N TYR A 170 34.50 7.12 -7.09
CA TYR A 170 33.31 6.61 -6.41
C TYR A 170 33.73 6.18 -5.00
N ASP A 171 32.83 6.35 -4.02
CA ASP A 171 33.05 5.86 -2.66
C ASP A 171 33.35 4.35 -2.69
N GLY A 172 34.20 3.86 -1.79
CA GLY A 172 34.48 2.42 -1.70
C GLY A 172 33.23 1.59 -1.34
N PRO A 173 33.27 0.26 -1.52
CA PRO A 173 32.18 -0.66 -1.16
C PRO A 173 32.03 -0.86 0.37
N THR A 174 32.85 -0.19 1.17
CA THR A 174 32.83 -0.28 2.62
C THR A 174 33.09 1.10 3.21
N ASP A 175 32.42 1.39 4.32
CA ASP A 175 32.63 2.64 5.07
C ASP A 175 34.10 2.74 5.51
N GLY A 176 34.71 3.89 5.27
CA GLY A 176 36.13 4.16 5.57
C GLY A 176 37.13 3.73 4.50
N VAL A 177 36.70 3.13 3.39
CA VAL A 177 37.57 2.94 2.22
C VAL A 177 37.59 4.22 1.39
N GLU A 178 38.78 4.80 1.23
CA GLU A 178 38.98 6.01 0.43
C GLU A 178 38.35 5.88 -0.96
N PRO A 179 37.64 6.90 -1.44
CA PRO A 179 37.00 6.84 -2.75
C PRO A 179 38.07 6.58 -3.83
N ALA A 180 37.79 5.69 -4.77
CA ALA A 180 38.76 5.25 -5.78
C ALA A 180 38.25 5.58 -7.19
N VAL A 181 39.19 5.81 -8.12
CA VAL A 181 38.85 6.00 -9.53
C VAL A 181 38.40 4.65 -10.09
N ALA A 182 37.12 4.56 -10.47
CA ALA A 182 36.53 3.36 -11.06
C ALA A 182 35.71 3.71 -12.31
N ASN A 183 35.44 2.71 -13.14
CA ASN A 183 34.58 2.88 -14.30
C ASN A 183 33.12 3.08 -13.88
N ALA A 184 32.35 3.77 -14.72
CA ALA A 184 30.90 3.77 -14.62
C ALA A 184 30.36 2.34 -14.80
N SER A 185 29.76 1.78 -13.75
CA SER A 185 29.23 0.40 -13.72
C SER A 185 27.88 0.36 -12.97
N TRP A 186 27.11 -0.72 -13.16
CA TRP A 186 25.82 -0.89 -12.45
C TRP A 186 26.04 -1.05 -10.94
N PHE A 187 27.22 -1.55 -10.53
CA PHE A 187 27.65 -1.55 -9.15
C PHE A 187 27.77 -0.13 -8.55
N ASN A 188 28.22 0.85 -9.35
CA ASN A 188 28.34 2.26 -8.92
C ASN A 188 27.05 3.08 -9.10
N PHE A 189 25.95 2.45 -9.51
CA PHE A 189 24.67 3.12 -9.68
C PHE A 189 24.18 3.71 -8.35
N GLY A 190 23.83 5.00 -8.35
CA GLY A 190 23.30 5.67 -7.16
C GLY A 190 24.34 6.09 -6.13
N ALA A 191 25.64 6.10 -6.49
CA ALA A 191 26.68 6.71 -5.67
C ALA A 191 26.52 8.25 -5.67
N THR A 192 25.76 8.79 -4.72
CA THR A 192 25.36 10.22 -4.68
C THR A 192 26.01 11.03 -3.55
N GLY A 193 27.05 10.50 -2.90
CA GLY A 193 27.73 11.19 -1.80
C GLY A 193 28.60 12.36 -2.25
N SER A 194 28.67 13.42 -1.43
CA SER A 194 29.69 14.48 -1.53
C SER A 194 31.12 13.96 -1.35
N THR A 195 31.27 12.76 -0.77
CA THR A 195 32.52 12.00 -0.62
C THR A 195 32.88 11.20 -1.86
N ALA A 196 31.88 10.73 -2.64
CA ALA A 196 32.11 9.88 -3.80
C ALA A 196 32.97 10.59 -4.84
N GLY A 197 32.82 11.91 -5.00
CA GLY A 197 33.57 12.66 -6.00
C GLY A 197 33.14 12.32 -7.43
N ALA A 198 31.85 12.02 -7.61
CA ALA A 198 31.22 11.68 -8.88
C ALA A 198 30.26 12.77 -9.44
N PRO A 199 30.70 14.04 -9.61
CA PRO A 199 29.82 15.13 -10.06
C PRO A 199 29.21 14.93 -11.46
N SER A 200 29.81 14.10 -12.30
CA SER A 200 29.36 13.86 -13.66
C SER A 200 28.28 12.78 -13.71
N SER A 201 28.20 11.93 -12.69
CA SER A 201 27.32 10.77 -12.66
C SER A 201 25.97 11.13 -12.06
N SER A 202 24.90 10.87 -12.81
CA SER A 202 23.52 11.11 -12.39
C SER A 202 22.65 9.90 -12.67
N PHE A 203 21.71 9.64 -11.77
CA PHE A 203 20.94 8.40 -11.76
C PHE A 203 19.45 8.71 -11.73
N SER A 204 18.66 7.85 -12.36
CA SER A 204 17.20 7.93 -12.32
C SER A 204 16.59 6.54 -12.22
N ILE A 205 15.64 6.41 -11.29
CA ILE A 205 14.86 5.18 -11.06
C ILE A 205 13.42 5.51 -11.42
N HIS A 206 12.86 4.77 -12.37
CA HIS A 206 11.44 4.81 -12.70
C HIS A 206 10.82 3.47 -12.31
N LEU A 207 9.73 3.52 -11.55
CA LEU A 207 8.93 2.35 -11.19
C LEU A 207 7.50 2.80 -10.93
N SER A 208 6.56 1.87 -11.02
CA SER A 208 5.18 2.08 -10.61
C SER A 208 4.82 1.09 -9.51
N GLY A 209 4.14 1.57 -8.47
CA GLY A 209 3.53 0.71 -7.45
C GLY A 209 2.15 0.20 -7.84
N THR A 210 1.68 -0.83 -7.14
CA THR A 210 0.27 -1.21 -7.07
C THR A 210 -0.20 -1.14 -5.63
N SER A 211 -1.48 -0.81 -5.42
CA SER A 211 -2.10 -0.86 -4.11
C SER A 211 -3.27 -1.83 -4.17
N HIS A 212 -3.20 -2.86 -3.33
CA HIS A 212 -4.31 -3.75 -3.06
C HIS A 212 -5.14 -3.14 -1.93
N ILE A 213 -6.41 -2.89 -2.21
CA ILE A 213 -7.41 -2.51 -1.21
C ILE A 213 -8.31 -3.73 -1.04
N ASP A 214 -8.39 -4.25 0.18
CA ASP A 214 -9.24 -5.39 0.46
C ASP A 214 -10.69 -4.91 0.60
N THR A 215 -11.60 -5.42 -0.23
CA THR A 215 -13.02 -5.02 -0.16
C THR A 215 -13.88 -6.18 0.35
N MET A 216 -14.50 -6.02 1.52
CA MET A 216 -15.55 -6.93 2.00
C MET A 216 -16.90 -6.56 1.34
N THR A 217 -17.54 -7.53 0.69
CA THR A 217 -18.89 -7.38 0.14
C THR A 217 -19.92 -8.10 1.02
N MET A 218 -20.93 -7.36 1.49
CA MET A 218 -22.05 -7.91 2.27
C MET A 218 -23.36 -7.73 1.50
N PHE A 219 -24.26 -8.71 1.61
CA PHE A 219 -25.61 -8.65 1.05
C PHE A 219 -26.63 -8.61 2.18
N ALA A 220 -27.40 -7.52 2.23
CA ALA A 220 -28.51 -7.38 3.17
C ALA A 220 -29.84 -7.58 2.43
N HIS A 221 -30.55 -8.64 2.78
CA HIS A 221 -31.81 -9.01 2.13
C HIS A 221 -33.01 -8.47 2.92
N ALA A 222 -33.89 -7.74 2.23
CA ALA A 222 -35.17 -7.28 2.71
C ALA A 222 -36.27 -8.01 1.92
N SER A 223 -36.55 -9.25 2.32
CA SER A 223 -37.51 -10.13 1.64
C SER A 223 -38.95 -9.61 1.68
N GLU A 224 -39.80 -10.22 0.86
CA GLU A 224 -41.24 -10.02 0.90
C GLU A 224 -41.81 -10.33 2.30
N ASN A 225 -42.86 -9.61 2.69
CA ASN A 225 -43.54 -9.74 3.97
C ASN A 225 -42.63 -9.56 5.22
N LYS A 226 -41.51 -8.86 5.07
CA LYS A 226 -40.61 -8.44 6.16
C LYS A 226 -40.41 -6.93 6.10
N LEU A 227 -40.09 -6.35 7.26
CA LEU A 227 -39.80 -4.91 7.43
C LEU A 227 -40.97 -4.00 6.99
N ASN A 228 -42.22 -4.45 7.17
CA ASN A 228 -43.46 -3.76 6.81
C ASN A 228 -44.01 -2.86 7.93
N PHE A 229 -43.29 -2.70 9.04
CA PHE A 229 -43.65 -1.82 10.15
C PHE A 229 -42.49 -0.89 10.55
N SER A 230 -42.82 0.31 11.02
CA SER A 230 -41.87 1.27 11.58
C SER A 230 -42.35 1.72 12.96
N ASN A 231 -41.46 1.71 13.95
CA ASN A 231 -41.76 2.22 15.30
C ASN A 231 -41.84 3.75 15.37
N ASN A 232 -41.76 4.47 14.24
CA ASN A 232 -41.79 5.92 14.23
C ASN A 232 -43.25 6.43 14.38
N PRO A 233 -43.63 7.09 15.48
CA PRO A 233 -45.02 7.46 15.79
C PRO A 233 -45.68 8.45 14.81
N THR A 234 -44.93 8.97 13.82
CA THR A 234 -45.46 9.79 12.72
C THR A 234 -46.49 9.09 11.82
N TYR A 235 -46.76 7.79 12.00
CA TYR A 235 -47.80 7.06 11.29
C TYR A 235 -49.22 7.38 11.77
N LEU A 236 -49.42 8.19 12.81
CA LEU A 236 -50.76 8.58 13.30
C LEU A 236 -51.29 9.83 12.58
N THR A 237 -52.59 9.86 12.26
CA THR A 237 -53.26 11.00 11.57
C THR A 237 -53.42 12.25 12.44
N SER A 238 -53.39 12.11 13.76
CA SER A 238 -53.48 13.19 14.75
C SER A 238 -52.49 13.01 15.89
N ALA A 239 -52.16 14.08 16.61
CA ALA A 239 -51.36 14.01 17.84
C ALA A 239 -51.96 12.98 18.81
N VAL A 240 -51.08 12.25 19.53
CA VAL A 240 -51.46 11.24 20.53
C VAL A 240 -52.50 11.83 21.47
N LYS A 241 -53.76 11.39 21.34
CA LYS A 241 -54.80 11.78 22.30
C LYS A 241 -54.52 11.09 23.62
N GLN A 242 -54.63 11.86 24.71
CA GLN A 242 -54.36 11.45 26.09
C GLN A 242 -54.90 10.05 26.38
N VAL A 243 -54.00 9.16 26.80
CA VAL A 243 -54.34 7.83 27.32
C VAL A 243 -54.85 8.02 28.74
N VAL A 244 -56.05 7.56 29.04
CA VAL A 244 -56.58 7.56 30.41
C VAL A 244 -56.26 6.22 31.05
N THR A 245 -55.47 6.25 32.12
CA THR A 245 -55.10 5.07 32.91
C THR A 245 -55.68 5.18 34.32
N GLY A 246 -56.38 4.11 34.75
CA GLY A 246 -56.85 3.91 36.12
C GLY A 246 -56.47 2.50 36.62
N SER A 247 -56.82 2.18 37.87
CA SER A 247 -56.53 0.88 38.49
C SER A 247 -57.11 -0.32 37.73
N ASP A 248 -58.27 -0.13 37.07
CA ASP A 248 -59.05 -1.22 36.46
C ASP A 248 -59.39 -0.99 34.98
N HIS A 249 -58.90 0.09 34.37
CA HIS A 249 -59.14 0.34 32.96
C HIS A 249 -58.00 1.07 32.27
N TYR A 250 -57.74 0.64 31.04
CA TYR A 250 -56.92 1.31 30.05
C TYR A 250 -57.84 1.63 28.88
N VAL A 251 -58.05 2.92 28.58
CA VAL A 251 -58.87 3.35 27.45
C VAL A 251 -58.01 4.16 26.49
N GLU A 252 -57.74 3.58 25.34
CA GLU A 252 -57.13 4.27 24.21
C GLU A 252 -58.21 5.02 23.41
N SER A 253 -57.88 6.22 22.95
CA SER A 253 -58.82 7.04 22.17
C SER A 253 -59.14 6.36 20.83
N ALA A 254 -60.39 5.92 20.67
CA ALA A 254 -60.90 5.18 19.50
C ALA A 254 -60.83 5.92 18.15
N GLY A 255 -60.47 7.21 18.14
CA GLY A 255 -60.32 8.03 16.92
C GLY A 255 -58.89 8.14 16.39
N THR A 256 -57.97 7.28 16.82
CA THR A 256 -56.56 7.33 16.40
C THR A 256 -56.36 6.44 15.17
N GLU A 257 -56.44 7.04 13.99
CA GLU A 257 -56.28 6.30 12.72
C GLU A 257 -54.81 6.28 12.26
N ILE A 258 -54.41 5.18 11.63
CA ILE A 258 -53.12 5.10 10.95
C ILE A 258 -53.21 5.90 9.66
N LYS A 259 -52.29 6.85 9.48
CA LYS A 259 -52.17 7.68 8.28
C LYS A 259 -51.81 6.80 7.09
N ASN A 260 -52.77 6.63 6.18
CA ASN A 260 -52.50 5.99 4.91
C ASN A 260 -51.68 6.93 4.01
N ILE A 261 -50.50 6.47 3.58
CA ILE A 261 -49.61 7.18 2.64
C ILE A 261 -49.72 6.65 1.20
N VAL A 262 -50.61 5.67 0.96
CA VAL A 262 -50.88 5.13 -0.38
C VAL A 262 -51.79 6.11 -1.13
N SER A 263 -51.28 6.67 -2.23
CA SER A 263 -52.06 7.52 -3.14
C SER A 263 -52.78 6.67 -4.19
N SER A 264 -54.05 6.97 -4.46
CA SER A 264 -54.75 6.38 -5.61
C SER A 264 -54.36 7.11 -6.91
N SER A 265 -54.52 6.44 -8.05
CA SER A 265 -54.32 7.03 -9.38
C SER A 265 -55.53 7.83 -9.90
N TYR A 266 -56.61 7.94 -9.12
CA TYR A 266 -57.86 8.57 -9.52
C TYR A 266 -58.18 9.77 -8.61
N ALA A 267 -58.63 10.87 -9.19
CA ALA A 267 -59.07 12.03 -8.40
C ALA A 267 -60.28 11.65 -7.52
N ALA A 268 -60.28 12.09 -6.26
CA ALA A 268 -61.34 11.89 -5.27
C ALA A 268 -61.59 10.44 -4.79
N HIS A 269 -60.63 9.52 -4.96
CA HIS A 269 -60.71 8.18 -4.37
C HIS A 269 -59.54 7.92 -3.40
N SER A 270 -59.82 7.47 -2.18
CA SER A 270 -58.77 7.04 -1.23
C SER A 270 -58.42 5.58 -1.50
N ALA A 271 -57.13 5.28 -1.71
CA ALA A 271 -56.68 3.90 -1.84
C ALA A 271 -56.84 3.13 -0.52
N THR A 272 -57.04 1.80 -0.61
CA THR A 272 -57.02 0.92 0.56
C THR A 272 -55.68 1.02 1.29
N PHE A 273 -55.70 0.88 2.61
CA PHE A 273 -54.49 0.90 3.43
C PHE A 273 -53.57 -0.27 3.07
N GLU A 274 -52.29 0.02 2.78
CA GLU A 274 -51.24 -0.98 2.63
C GLU A 274 -50.04 -0.64 3.54
N PRO A 275 -49.53 -1.59 4.36
CA PRO A 275 -48.33 -1.38 5.16
C PRO A 275 -47.14 -1.02 4.26
N THR A 276 -46.65 0.21 4.43
CA THR A 276 -45.57 0.76 3.60
C THR A 276 -44.52 1.40 4.50
N THR A 277 -43.27 1.00 4.34
CA THR A 277 -42.12 1.55 5.08
C THR A 277 -41.08 2.10 4.12
N TYR A 278 -40.09 2.81 4.67
CA TYR A 278 -38.94 3.30 3.91
C TYR A 278 -37.65 2.81 4.57
N ILE A 279 -36.82 2.11 3.80
CA ILE A 279 -35.48 1.73 4.22
C ILE A 279 -34.55 2.91 3.92
N SER A 280 -34.03 3.54 4.96
CA SER A 280 -33.12 4.70 4.85
C SER A 280 -31.70 4.40 5.30
N LYS A 281 -31.54 3.47 6.25
CA LYS A 281 -30.25 3.09 6.83
C LYS A 281 -30.20 1.58 7.05
N ILE A 282 -29.01 1.01 6.93
CA ILE A 282 -28.72 -0.41 7.17
C ILE A 282 -27.64 -0.47 8.24
N GLY A 283 -27.98 -1.01 9.41
CA GLY A 283 -27.02 -1.24 10.49
C GLY A 283 -26.36 -2.60 10.33
N ILE A 284 -25.03 -2.64 10.49
CA ILE A 284 -24.23 -3.86 10.50
C ILE A 284 -23.86 -4.15 11.95
N TYR A 285 -24.12 -5.37 12.40
CA TYR A 285 -23.91 -5.80 13.77
C TYR A 285 -22.89 -6.93 13.84
N ASP A 286 -22.13 -7.00 14.93
CA ASP A 286 -21.26 -8.15 15.24
C ASP A 286 -22.08 -9.34 15.81
N GLN A 287 -21.40 -10.44 16.13
CA GLN A 287 -22.02 -11.64 16.71
C GLN A 287 -22.68 -11.38 18.08
N ASN A 288 -22.23 -10.36 18.80
CA ASN A 288 -22.75 -9.95 20.11
C ASN A 288 -23.87 -8.90 20.00
N LYS A 289 -24.32 -8.56 18.78
CA LYS A 289 -25.30 -7.52 18.48
C LYS A 289 -24.83 -6.09 18.79
N ASN A 290 -23.53 -5.83 18.82
CA ASN A 290 -22.99 -4.47 18.83
C ASN A 290 -23.06 -3.90 17.41
N LEU A 291 -23.50 -2.65 17.29
CA LEU A 291 -23.53 -1.94 16.01
C LEU A 291 -22.09 -1.54 15.62
N ILE A 292 -21.59 -2.10 14.52
CA ILE A 292 -20.22 -1.86 14.04
C ILE A 292 -20.16 -0.87 12.88
N ALA A 293 -21.24 -0.72 12.11
CA ALA A 293 -21.33 0.26 11.03
C ALA A 293 -22.78 0.61 10.66
N ILE A 294 -22.99 1.79 10.07
CA ILE A 294 -24.27 2.21 9.50
C ILE A 294 -24.06 2.65 8.05
N ALA A 295 -24.70 1.98 7.11
CA ALA A 295 -24.79 2.42 5.73
C ALA A 295 -26.06 3.27 5.54
N SER A 296 -25.90 4.54 5.20
CA SER A 296 -27.03 5.45 4.91
C SER A 296 -27.29 5.52 3.41
N LEU A 297 -28.56 5.39 3.01
CA LEU A 297 -28.98 5.51 1.62
C LEU A 297 -29.27 6.97 1.28
N ALA A 298 -28.75 7.46 0.15
CA ALA A 298 -28.98 8.84 -0.30
C ALA A 298 -30.46 9.14 -0.57
N LYS A 299 -31.21 8.13 -1.04
CA LYS A 299 -32.66 8.19 -1.23
C LYS A 299 -33.29 7.01 -0.51
N PRO A 300 -34.17 7.22 0.49
CA PRO A 300 -34.86 6.13 1.14
C PRO A 300 -35.69 5.32 0.14
N MET A 301 -35.59 4.00 0.22
CA MET A 301 -36.30 3.09 -0.68
C MET A 301 -37.62 2.65 -0.05
N ARG A 302 -38.72 2.90 -0.75
CA ARG A 302 -40.05 2.47 -0.32
C ARG A 302 -40.17 0.95 -0.38
N LYS A 303 -40.63 0.32 0.69
CA LYS A 303 -40.84 -1.14 0.83
C LYS A 303 -42.31 -1.41 1.15
N ARG A 304 -43.00 -2.12 0.25
CA ARG A 304 -44.31 -2.73 0.50
C ARG A 304 -44.13 -4.21 0.85
N GLU A 305 -45.22 -4.88 1.24
CA GLU A 305 -45.20 -6.31 1.58
C GLU A 305 -44.73 -7.18 0.42
N LYS A 306 -45.20 -6.89 -0.80
CA LYS A 306 -44.84 -7.61 -2.02
C LYS A 306 -43.46 -7.28 -2.60
N ASP A 307 -42.81 -6.22 -2.12
CA ASP A 307 -41.52 -5.80 -2.67
C ASP A 307 -40.39 -6.62 -2.02
N SER A 308 -39.34 -6.95 -2.77
CA SER A 308 -38.13 -7.60 -2.26
C SER A 308 -36.91 -6.80 -2.69
N TYR A 309 -35.99 -6.52 -1.77
CA TYR A 309 -34.75 -5.81 -2.07
C TYR A 309 -33.53 -6.54 -1.54
N THR A 310 -32.43 -6.40 -2.27
CA THR A 310 -31.10 -6.83 -1.81
C THR A 310 -30.16 -5.64 -1.91
N PHE A 311 -29.58 -5.25 -0.78
CA PHE A 311 -28.59 -4.18 -0.73
C PHE A 311 -27.20 -4.78 -0.74
N LYS A 312 -26.41 -4.40 -1.74
CA LYS A 312 -24.98 -4.73 -1.82
C LYS A 312 -24.18 -3.65 -1.12
N LEU A 313 -23.55 -4.01 -0.01
CA LEU A 313 -22.66 -3.16 0.77
C LEU A 313 -21.22 -3.53 0.43
N LYS A 314 -20.38 -2.53 0.14
CA LYS A 314 -18.93 -2.70 -0.06
C LYS A 314 -18.22 -1.91 1.02
N LEU A 315 -17.33 -2.58 1.74
CA LEU A 315 -16.47 -1.98 2.75
C LEU A 315 -15.02 -2.18 2.31
N ASP A 316 -14.30 -1.09 2.13
CA ASP A 316 -12.85 -1.14 1.90
C ASP A 316 -12.16 -1.22 3.27
N ILE A 317 -11.26 -2.20 3.43
CA ILE A 317 -10.54 -2.57 4.65
C ILE A 317 -9.05 -2.43 4.38
#